data_AF-A0A553JWG1-F1
#
_entry.id   AF-A0A553JWG1-F1
#
_cell.length_a   1.000
_cell.length_b   1.000
_cell.length_c   1.000
_cell.angle_alpha   90.00
_cell.angle_beta   90.00
_cell.angle_gamma   90.00
#
_symmetry.space_group_name_H-M   'P 1'
#
loop_
_entity.id
_entity.type
_entity.pdbx_description
1 polymer ?
#
loop_
_entity_poly.entity_id
_entity_poly.type
_entity_poly.pdbx_seq_one_letter_code
_entity_poly.pdbx_strand_id
1 'polypeptide(L)'
;PARLPALAWAEDPAWAHGGGLYHIRCDYRLMIDNLMDLTHETYVHASSIGQKEIDEALPKTTSHGDEVVTSRFMENVMPPPFWQMALRGNGLADDVPVDRWQICRFTPPSHVMIEVGVAHAGHGGYD
;
A
#
# COMPACT_ATOMS: atom_id res chain seq x y z
N PRO A 1 22.92 -0.38 18.93
CA PRO A 1 21.44 -0.43 18.92
C PRO A 1 20.90 -0.02 17.55
N ALA A 2 20.28 -0.96 16.81
CA ALA A 2 19.55 -0.61 15.59
C ALA A 2 18.39 0.33 15.99
N ARG A 3 18.30 1.49 15.33
CA ARG A 3 17.22 2.46 15.59
C ARG A 3 15.93 1.87 15.02
N LEU A 4 14.88 1.76 15.84
CA LEU A 4 13.56 1.37 15.37
C LEU A 4 13.12 2.32 14.23
N PRO A 5 12.38 1.84 13.23
CA PRO A 5 11.77 2.71 12.22
C PRO A 5 10.90 3.77 12.89
N ALA A 6 11.08 5.02 12.49
CA ALA A 6 10.21 6.11 12.93
C ALA A 6 8.86 6.00 12.21
N LEU A 7 7.76 6.07 12.95
CA LEU A 7 6.40 5.99 12.42
C LEU A 7 5.72 7.35 12.58
N ALA A 8 6.06 8.31 11.72
CA ALA A 8 5.59 9.70 11.87
C ALA A 8 4.06 9.82 11.95
N TRP A 9 3.33 9.00 11.18
CA TRP A 9 1.87 8.91 11.20
C TRP A 9 1.28 8.38 12.51
N ALA A 10 2.07 7.71 13.36
CA ALA A 10 1.61 7.27 14.67
C ALA A 10 1.76 8.36 15.75
N GLU A 11 2.54 9.41 15.46
CA GLU A 11 2.84 10.50 16.41
C GLU A 11 2.14 11.82 16.03
N ASP A 12 1.65 11.93 14.80
CA ASP A 12 0.94 13.11 14.30
C ASP A 12 -0.55 13.07 14.67
N PRO A 13 -1.09 14.07 15.39
CA PRO A 13 -2.51 14.12 15.76
C PRO A 13 -3.47 14.26 14.56
N ALA A 14 -2.97 14.60 13.37
CA ALA A 14 -3.75 14.60 12.13
C ALA A 14 -4.05 13.17 11.63
N TRP A 15 -3.37 12.15 12.16
CA TRP A 15 -3.50 10.77 11.74
C TRP A 15 -4.19 9.92 12.80
N ALA A 16 -5.09 9.05 12.33
CA ALA A 16 -5.56 7.94 13.13
C ALA A 16 -4.62 6.74 12.90
N HIS A 17 -4.27 6.03 13.97
CA HIS A 17 -3.47 4.82 13.88
C HIS A 17 -4.05 3.68 14.70
N GLY A 18 -3.77 2.45 14.26
CA GLY A 18 -4.17 1.22 14.93
C GLY A 18 -3.12 0.13 14.72
N GLY A 19 -3.19 -0.94 15.49
CA GLY A 19 -2.25 -2.05 15.37
C GLY A 19 -2.61 -3.22 16.27
N GLY A 20 -1.99 -4.36 16.00
CA GLY A 20 -2.21 -5.59 16.74
C GLY A 20 -1.12 -6.61 16.49
N LEU A 21 -1.23 -7.76 17.16
CA LEU A 21 -0.32 -8.89 17.01
C LEU A 21 -1.09 -10.11 16.57
N TYR A 22 -0.60 -10.76 15.50
CA TYR A 22 -1.13 -12.01 14.98
C TYR A 22 -0.02 -13.06 14.97
N HIS A 23 -0.30 -14.24 15.51
CA HIS A 23 0.63 -15.36 15.44
C HIS A 23 0.31 -16.25 14.24
N ILE A 24 1.24 -16.32 13.29
CA ILE A 24 1.12 -17.13 12.07
C ILE A 24 2.13 -18.26 12.16
N ARG A 25 1.67 -19.51 11.95
CA ARG A 25 2.51 -20.72 12.08
C ARG A 25 3.27 -21.00 10.78
N CYS A 26 4.13 -20.08 10.38
CA CYS A 26 4.97 -20.21 9.19
C CYS A 26 6.36 -19.61 9.43
N ASP A 27 7.30 -19.87 8.51
CA ASP A 27 8.56 -19.12 8.47
C ASP A 27 8.27 -17.64 8.18
N TYR A 28 8.93 -16.72 8.88
CA TYR A 28 8.66 -15.29 8.78
C TYR A 28 8.91 -14.73 7.36
N ARG A 29 9.81 -15.37 6.60
CA ARG A 29 10.12 -14.95 5.22
C ARG A 29 8.93 -15.10 4.30
N LEU A 30 8.04 -16.06 4.54
CA LEU A 30 6.82 -16.24 3.76
C LEU A 30 5.86 -15.05 3.92
N MET A 31 5.84 -14.41 5.09
CA MET A 31 5.09 -13.17 5.27
C MET A 31 5.75 -11.98 4.58
N ILE A 32 7.09 -11.93 4.53
CA ILE A 32 7.79 -10.90 3.76
C ILE A 32 7.48 -11.06 2.27
N ASP A 33 7.55 -12.28 1.74
CA ASP A 33 7.22 -12.57 0.35
C ASP A 33 5.77 -12.17 0.02
N ASN A 34 4.82 -12.48 0.91
CA ASN A 34 3.43 -12.08 0.74
C ASN A 34 3.24 -10.56 0.75
N LEU A 35 3.88 -9.84 1.68
CA LEU A 35 3.72 -8.40 1.83
C LEU A 35 4.44 -7.60 0.73
N MET A 36 5.50 -8.16 0.15
CA MET A 36 6.27 -7.53 -0.94
C MET A 36 5.72 -7.85 -2.34
N ASP A 37 4.78 -8.81 -2.45
CA ASP A 37 4.13 -9.17 -3.70
C ASP A 37 2.85 -8.33 -3.93
N LEU A 38 2.90 -7.39 -4.87
CA LEU A 38 1.75 -6.57 -5.25
C LEU A 38 0.78 -7.26 -6.23
N THR A 39 1.05 -8.49 -6.68
CA THR A 39 0.23 -9.17 -7.69
C THR A 39 -0.92 -9.99 -7.10
N HIS A 40 -0.79 -10.45 -5.85
CA HIS A 40 -1.82 -11.29 -5.23
C HIS A 40 -3.14 -10.56 -4.90
N GLU A 41 -3.14 -9.22 -4.89
CA GLU A 41 -4.33 -8.42 -4.56
C GLU A 41 -5.52 -8.72 -5.47
N THR A 42 -5.27 -8.92 -6.77
CA THR A 42 -6.31 -9.24 -7.76
C THR A 42 -7.02 -10.57 -7.44
N TYR A 43 -6.36 -11.48 -6.73
CA TYR A 43 -6.86 -12.84 -6.46
C TYR A 43 -7.36 -13.03 -5.03
N VAL A 44 -6.60 -12.57 -4.04
CA VAL A 44 -6.90 -12.78 -2.62
C VAL A 44 -7.83 -11.70 -2.08
N HIS A 45 -7.76 -10.49 -2.63
CA HIS A 45 -8.54 -9.33 -2.20
C HIS A 45 -9.55 -8.86 -3.25
N ALA A 46 -9.98 -9.75 -4.14
CA ALA A 46 -10.83 -9.47 -5.29
C ALA A 46 -12.12 -8.69 -4.97
N SER A 47 -12.69 -8.85 -3.76
CA SER A 47 -13.92 -8.17 -3.34
C SER A 47 -13.70 -6.83 -2.62
N SER A 48 -12.45 -6.39 -2.42
CA SER A 48 -12.12 -5.23 -1.59
C SER A 48 -11.17 -4.24 -2.28
N ILE A 49 -9.92 -4.63 -2.50
CA ILE A 49 -8.86 -3.77 -3.07
C ILE A 49 -8.35 -4.25 -4.44
N GLY A 50 -8.68 -5.47 -4.85
CA GLY A 50 -8.32 -6.02 -6.16
C GLY A 50 -9.09 -5.35 -7.31
N GLN A 51 -8.42 -5.14 -8.44
CA GLN A 51 -8.94 -4.49 -9.65
C GLN A 51 -8.25 -5.03 -10.89
N LYS A 52 -8.91 -5.00 -12.05
CA LYS A 52 -8.35 -5.54 -13.29
C LYS A 52 -7.20 -4.69 -13.81
N GLU A 53 -7.26 -3.39 -13.56
CA GLU A 53 -6.27 -2.38 -13.92
C GLU A 53 -4.91 -2.62 -13.22
N ILE A 54 -4.89 -3.38 -12.12
CA ILE A 54 -3.68 -3.83 -11.41
C ILE A 54 -2.81 -4.74 -12.30
N ASP A 55 -3.44 -5.52 -13.18
CA ASP A 55 -2.74 -6.44 -14.09
C ASP A 55 -2.04 -5.69 -15.25
N GLU A 56 -2.47 -4.45 -15.53
CA GLU A 56 -1.99 -3.64 -16.65
C GLU A 56 -0.82 -2.73 -16.27
N ALA A 57 -0.66 -2.40 -14.99
CA ALA A 57 0.46 -1.62 -14.47
C ALA A 57 1.55 -2.52 -13.86
N LEU A 58 2.71 -2.56 -14.52
CA LEU A 58 3.85 -3.34 -14.01
C LEU A 58 4.46 -2.65 -12.76
N PRO A 59 4.69 -3.40 -11.67
CA PRO A 59 5.42 -2.86 -10.54
C PRO A 59 6.88 -2.62 -10.92
N LYS A 60 7.48 -1.60 -10.32
CA LYS A 60 8.91 -1.28 -10.42
C LYS A 60 9.58 -1.58 -9.10
N THR A 61 10.72 -2.29 -9.14
CA THR A 61 11.52 -2.57 -7.94
C THR A 61 12.88 -1.90 -8.03
N THR A 62 13.28 -1.23 -6.96
CA THR A 62 14.61 -0.63 -6.80
C THR A 62 15.23 -1.05 -5.47
N SER A 63 16.57 -1.02 -5.39
CA SER A 63 17.30 -1.25 -4.16
C SER A 63 18.17 -0.04 -3.84
N HIS A 64 18.15 0.37 -2.57
CA HIS A 64 18.86 1.52 -2.05
C HIS A 64 19.55 1.14 -0.73
N GLY A 65 20.84 0.78 -0.80
CA GLY A 65 21.57 0.29 0.37
C GLY A 65 20.91 -0.97 0.94
N ASP A 66 20.46 -0.89 2.19
CA ASP A 66 19.78 -1.98 2.89
C ASP A 66 18.25 -1.97 2.71
N GLU A 67 17.70 -1.12 1.84
CA GLU A 67 16.26 -1.08 1.53
C GLU A 67 15.96 -1.63 0.13
N VAL A 68 14.86 -2.37 0.01
CA VAL A 68 14.24 -2.75 -1.27
C VAL A 68 12.86 -2.13 -1.34
N VAL A 69 12.56 -1.43 -2.44
CA VAL A 69 11.29 -0.76 -2.67
C VAL A 69 10.64 -1.35 -3.90
N THR A 70 9.41 -1.85 -3.76
CA THR A 70 8.55 -2.26 -4.88
C THR A 70 7.35 -1.33 -4.92
N SER A 71 7.14 -0.67 -6.05
CA SER A 71 6.07 0.32 -6.21
C SER A 71 5.26 0.11 -7.48
N ARG A 72 3.97 0.43 -7.42
CA ARG A 72 3.06 0.51 -8.57
C ARG A 72 2.27 1.82 -8.49
N PHE A 73 2.15 2.48 -9.63
CA PHE A 73 1.32 3.67 -9.81
C PHE A 73 0.33 3.41 -10.95
N MET A 74 -0.91 3.85 -10.75
CA MET A 74 -2.01 3.70 -11.68
C MET A 74 -2.74 5.04 -11.75
N GLU A 75 -2.76 5.66 -12.93
CA GLU A 75 -3.38 6.97 -13.14
C GLU A 75 -4.78 6.81 -13.73
N ASN A 76 -5.68 7.72 -13.35
CA ASN A 76 -7.02 7.82 -13.95
C ASN A 76 -7.82 6.51 -13.96
N VAL A 77 -7.81 5.79 -12.83
CA VAL A 77 -8.58 4.55 -12.63
C VAL A 77 -9.79 4.79 -11.73
N MET A 78 -10.85 4.01 -11.85
CA MET A 78 -11.93 4.09 -10.87
C MET A 78 -11.48 3.51 -9.52
N PRO A 79 -11.82 4.10 -8.37
CA PRO A 79 -11.43 3.55 -7.07
C PRO A 79 -12.18 2.22 -6.79
N PRO A 80 -11.52 1.21 -6.19
CA PRO A 80 -12.18 -0.02 -5.76
C PRO A 80 -13.07 0.22 -4.52
N PRO A 81 -13.93 -0.73 -4.14
CA PRO A 81 -14.88 -0.55 -3.03
C PRO A 81 -14.27 -0.04 -1.72
N PHE A 82 -13.07 -0.52 -1.34
CA PHE A 82 -12.37 -0.04 -0.15
C PHE A 82 -12.01 1.45 -0.25
N TRP A 83 -11.46 1.88 -1.39
CA TRP A 83 -11.06 3.27 -1.60
C TRP A 83 -12.27 4.19 -1.79
N GLN A 84 -13.36 3.70 -2.39
CA GLN A 84 -14.63 4.44 -2.43
C GLN A 84 -15.14 4.75 -1.01
N MET A 85 -15.13 3.75 -0.12
CA MET A 85 -15.48 3.94 1.28
C MET A 85 -14.58 4.97 1.97
N ALA A 86 -13.26 4.91 1.73
CA ALA A 86 -12.30 5.86 2.31
C ALA A 86 -12.50 7.30 1.79
N LEU A 87 -12.78 7.46 0.50
CA LEU A 87 -13.11 8.76 -0.11
C LEU A 87 -14.37 9.35 0.51
N ARG A 88 -15.46 8.59 0.58
CA ARG A 88 -16.70 9.01 1.25
C ARG A 88 -16.46 9.40 2.71
N GLY A 89 -15.65 8.62 3.43
CA GLY A 89 -15.27 8.89 4.82
C GLY A 89 -14.52 10.22 5.00
N ASN A 90 -13.81 10.68 3.97
CA ASN A 90 -13.12 11.97 3.92
C ASN A 90 -13.93 13.09 3.22
N GLY A 91 -15.21 12.86 2.90
CA GLY A 91 -16.07 13.84 2.23
C GLY A 91 -15.69 14.11 0.77
N LEU A 92 -14.98 13.18 0.13
CA LEU A 92 -14.59 13.25 -1.28
C LEU A 92 -15.54 12.44 -2.16
N ALA A 93 -15.70 12.85 -3.42
CA ALA A 93 -16.43 12.07 -4.42
C ALA A 93 -15.76 10.71 -4.65
N ASP A 94 -16.56 9.65 -4.69
CA ASP A 94 -16.12 8.26 -4.80
C ASP A 94 -16.52 7.59 -6.13
N ASP A 95 -17.21 8.33 -6.99
CA ASP A 95 -17.69 7.94 -8.31
C ASP A 95 -16.92 8.63 -9.45
N VAL A 96 -15.71 9.14 -9.15
CA VAL A 96 -14.81 9.80 -10.10
C VAL A 96 -13.46 9.08 -10.20
N PRO A 97 -12.73 9.22 -11.33
CA PRO A 97 -11.39 8.65 -11.45
C PRO A 97 -10.41 9.16 -10.40
N VAL A 98 -9.48 8.30 -10.01
CA VAL A 98 -8.41 8.54 -9.05
C VAL A 98 -7.06 8.13 -9.60
N ASP A 99 -6.01 8.73 -9.06
CA ASP A 99 -4.66 8.18 -9.15
C ASP A 99 -4.41 7.33 -7.90
N ARG A 100 -3.94 6.11 -8.10
CA ARG A 100 -3.71 5.10 -7.05
C ARG A 100 -2.23 4.72 -7.02
N TRP A 101 -1.68 4.61 -5.81
CA TRP A 101 -0.30 4.15 -5.62
C TRP A 101 -0.20 3.07 -4.56
N GLN A 102 0.84 2.26 -4.70
CA GLN A 102 1.21 1.19 -3.80
C GLN A 102 2.73 1.15 -3.72
N ILE A 103 3.28 1.26 -2.52
CA ILE A 103 4.72 1.31 -2.28
C ILE A 103 5.03 0.41 -1.09
N CYS A 104 5.64 -0.74 -1.35
CA CYS A 104 6.14 -1.64 -0.33
C CYS A 104 7.64 -1.45 -0.15
N ARG A 105 8.09 -1.25 1.09
CA ARG A 105 9.48 -1.07 1.47
C ARG A 105 9.89 -2.18 2.43
N PHE A 106 10.92 -2.92 2.06
CA PHE A 106 11.54 -3.93 2.91
C PHE A 106 12.87 -3.43 3.46
N THR A 107 13.04 -3.54 4.77
CA THR A 107 14.33 -3.37 5.45
C THR A 107 14.64 -4.64 6.26
N PRO A 108 15.81 -5.25 6.08
CA PRO A 108 16.21 -6.43 6.85
C PRO A 108 16.19 -6.20 8.37
N PRO A 109 15.97 -7.27 9.15
CA PRO A 109 15.71 -8.63 8.69
C PRO A 109 14.26 -8.89 8.28
N SER A 110 13.29 -8.10 8.75
CA SER A 110 11.87 -8.43 8.65
C SER A 110 10.91 -7.24 8.76
N HIS A 111 11.37 -6.02 8.50
CA HIS A 111 10.50 -4.84 8.52
C HIS A 111 9.93 -4.61 7.12
N VAL A 112 8.60 -4.56 7.00
CA VAL A 112 7.91 -4.19 5.77
C VAL A 112 6.99 -3.02 6.06
N MET A 113 7.19 -1.89 5.36
CA MET A 113 6.30 -0.74 5.38
C MET A 113 5.54 -0.69 4.06
N ILE A 114 4.22 -0.73 4.14
CA ILE A 114 3.35 -0.62 2.97
C ILE A 114 2.64 0.71 3.04
N GLU A 115 2.85 1.51 2.00
CA GLU A 115 2.17 2.78 1.81
C GLU A 115 1.27 2.69 0.58
N VAL A 116 -0.01 2.97 0.79
CA VAL A 116 -1.02 2.88 -0.27
C VAL A 116 -1.95 4.08 -0.17
N GLY A 117 -2.47 4.52 -1.29
CA GLY A 117 -3.39 5.65 -1.32
C GLY A 117 -4.09 5.83 -2.64
N VAL A 118 -5.11 6.69 -2.60
CA VAL A 118 -5.75 7.28 -3.78
C VAL A 118 -5.95 8.77 -3.57
N ALA A 119 -5.96 9.52 -4.67
CA ALA A 119 -6.44 10.90 -4.72
C ALA A 119 -7.23 11.10 -6.01
N HIS A 120 -8.13 12.08 -6.08
CA HIS A 120 -8.81 12.42 -7.34
C HIS A 120 -7.80 12.61 -8.47
N ALA A 121 -8.13 12.15 -9.67
CA ALA A 121 -7.20 12.13 -10.79
C ALA A 121 -6.56 13.51 -11.05
N GLY A 122 -5.25 13.53 -11.25
CA GLY A 122 -4.42 14.73 -11.36
C GLY A 122 -3.97 15.33 -10.03
N HIS A 123 -4.37 14.75 -8.89
CA HIS A 123 -3.98 15.19 -7.54
C HIS A 123 -3.24 14.12 -6.73
N GLY A 124 -3.02 12.93 -7.29
CA GLY A 124 -2.23 11.88 -6.65
C GLY A 124 -0.82 11.76 -7.23
N GLY A 125 -0.06 10.84 -6.65
CA GLY A 125 1.32 10.57 -7.05
C GLY A 125 2.36 11.08 -6.04
N TYR A 126 3.60 10.65 -6.24
CA TYR A 126 4.78 11.03 -5.45
C TYR A 126 5.66 12.08 -6.15
N ASP A 127 5.21 12.55 -7.33
CA ASP A 127 5.92 13.47 -8.23
C ASP A 127 5.20 14.82 -8.35
#